data_AF-A0A4S8LWP2-F1
#
_entry.id   AF-A0A4S8LWP2-F1
#
_cell.length_a   1.000
_cell.length_b   1.000
_cell.length_c   1.000
_cell.angle_alpha   90.00
_cell.angle_beta   90.00
_cell.angle_gamma   90.00
#
_symmetry.space_group_name_H-M   'P 1'
#
loop_
_entity.id
_entity.type
_entity.pdbx_description
1 polymer ?
#
loop_
_entity_poly.entity_id
_entity_poly.type
_entity_poly.pdbx_seq_one_letter_code
_entity_poly.pdbx_strand_id
1 'polypeptide(L)'
;QLHRFRQLGYTVQIFDSGSDLGGIWYWNAYPGARVDSEVPNYELSLPELYEDWNWEEKYPGREELRRYFEHVERKLGVKKDVRFGTRVVGAKWDEAEHEWVVE
;
A
#
# COMPACT_ATOMS: atom_id res chain seq x y z
N GLN A 1 -1.55 -1.55 -7.45
CA GLN A 1 -2.28 -0.85 -8.52
C GLN A 1 -1.64 0.50 -8.88
N LEU A 2 -1.43 1.43 -7.91
CA LEU A 2 -0.77 2.73 -8.16
C LEU A 2 0.47 2.66 -9.05
N HIS A 3 1.47 1.86 -8.67
CA HIS A 3 2.72 1.72 -9.43
C HIS A 3 2.48 1.35 -10.90
N ARG A 4 1.59 0.40 -11.17
CA ARG A 4 1.23 -0.03 -12.53
C ARG A 4 0.54 1.08 -13.33
N PHE A 5 -0.42 1.79 -12.74
CA PHE A 5 -1.09 2.89 -13.45
C PHE A 5 -0.14 4.05 -13.75
N ARG A 6 0.84 4.32 -12.88
CA ARG A 6 1.91 5.29 -13.16
C ARG A 6 2.79 4.85 -14.34
N GLN A 7 3.15 3.56 -14.43
CA GLN A 7 3.90 3.03 -15.58
C GLN A 7 3.13 3.15 -16.90
N LEU A 8 1.79 3.12 -16.84
CA LEU A 8 0.92 3.36 -18.00
C LEU A 8 0.73 4.84 -18.34
N GLY A 9 1.33 5.76 -17.58
CA GLY A 9 1.28 7.21 -17.84
C GLY A 9 0.02 7.90 -17.36
N TYR A 10 -0.84 7.24 -16.56
CA TYR A 10 -2.01 7.89 -15.97
C TYR A 10 -1.63 8.85 -14.84
N THR A 11 -2.44 9.89 -14.65
CA THR A 11 -2.46 10.68 -13.41
C THR A 11 -3.24 9.90 -12.36
N VAL A 12 -2.62 9.62 -11.21
CA VAL A 12 -3.18 8.73 -10.18
C VAL A 12 -3.01 9.34 -8.81
N GLN A 13 -4.01 9.16 -7.95
CA GLN A 13 -3.99 9.55 -6.54
C GLN A 13 -4.59 8.41 -5.71
N ILE A 14 -3.99 8.09 -4.56
CA ILE A 14 -4.63 7.25 -3.53
C ILE A 14 -5.19 8.17 -2.45
N PHE A 15 -6.40 7.90 -1.98
CA PHE A 15 -6.92 8.43 -0.73
C PHE A 15 -6.84 7.35 0.34
N ASP A 16 -6.17 7.63 1.45
CA ASP A 16 -6.08 6.73 2.60
C ASP A 16 -6.46 7.47 3.88
N SER A 17 -7.29 6.84 4.72
CA SER A 17 -7.69 7.40 6.00
C SER A 17 -6.58 7.35 7.06
N GLY A 18 -5.56 6.52 6.86
CA GLY A 18 -4.38 6.43 7.73
C GLY A 18 -3.42 7.58 7.50
N SER A 19 -2.40 7.68 8.35
CA SER A 19 -1.33 8.67 8.21
C SER A 19 -0.08 8.13 7.50
N ASP A 20 -0.09 6.85 7.12
CA ASP A 20 1.06 6.18 6.53
C ASP A 20 0.66 4.95 5.71
N LEU A 21 1.58 4.42 4.90
CA LEU A 21 1.41 3.21 4.12
C LEU A 21 1.26 1.96 4.98
N GLY A 22 0.84 0.87 4.35
CA GLY A 22 0.81 -0.47 4.94
C GLY A 22 -0.58 -0.99 5.30
N GLY A 23 -1.62 -0.15 5.16
CA GLY A 23 -3.01 -0.56 5.27
C GLY A 23 -3.28 -1.30 6.58
N ILE A 24 -3.62 -2.59 6.51
CA ILE A 24 -3.94 -3.41 7.68
C ILE A 24 -2.80 -3.43 8.71
N TRP A 25 -1.54 -3.35 8.27
CA TRP A 25 -0.35 -3.37 9.12
C TRP A 25 -0.07 -2.03 9.79
N TYR A 26 -0.56 -0.92 9.21
CA TYR A 26 -0.60 0.37 9.90
C TYR A 26 -1.60 0.32 11.06
N TRP A 27 -2.86 -0.05 10.78
CA TRP A 27 -3.97 0.04 11.73
C TRP A 27 -3.93 -0.99 12.86
N ASN A 28 -3.56 -2.24 12.57
CA ASN A 28 -3.65 -3.32 13.55
C ASN A 28 -2.33 -3.50 14.30
N ALA A 29 -2.25 -2.91 15.49
CA ALA A 29 -1.09 -2.95 16.38
C ALA A 29 -1.30 -3.81 17.63
N TYR A 30 -2.17 -4.82 17.56
CA TYR A 30 -2.40 -5.70 18.70
C TYR A 30 -1.20 -6.64 18.94
N PRO A 31 -0.92 -7.04 20.19
CA PRO A 31 0.17 -7.96 20.49
C PRO A 31 0.04 -9.29 19.73
N GLY A 32 1.09 -9.67 19.00
CA GLY A 32 1.12 -10.91 18.22
C GLY A 32 0.56 -10.83 16.80
N ALA A 33 0.19 -9.64 16.31
CA ALA A 33 -0.23 -9.46 14.92
C ALA A 33 0.85 -9.94 13.92
N ARG A 34 0.47 -10.90 13.06
CA ARG A 34 1.39 -11.65 12.18
C ARG A 34 0.67 -12.15 10.93
N VAL A 35 1.42 -12.43 9.87
CA VAL A 35 0.91 -13.12 8.68
C VAL A 35 0.58 -14.59 8.96
N ASP A 36 -0.34 -15.15 8.17
CA ASP A 36 -0.61 -16.59 8.06
C ASP A 36 0.05 -17.22 6.82
N SER A 37 0.61 -16.38 5.95
CA SER A 37 1.19 -16.74 4.66
C SER A 37 2.71 -16.76 4.77
N GLU A 38 3.32 -17.88 4.41
CA GLU A 38 4.78 -18.05 4.46
C GLU A 38 5.49 -17.17 3.43
N VAL A 39 6.65 -16.61 3.80
CA VAL A 39 7.59 -15.96 2.86
C VAL A 39 8.06 -16.95 1.78
N PRO A 40 8.15 -16.56 0.49
CA PRO A 40 7.92 -15.22 -0.06
C PRO A 40 6.49 -14.99 -0.57
N ASN A 41 5.48 -15.77 -0.14
CA ASN A 41 4.13 -15.65 -0.71
C ASN A 41 3.39 -14.36 -0.31
N TYR A 42 3.81 -13.69 0.77
CA TYR A 42 3.16 -12.48 1.29
C TYR A 42 3.93 -11.19 0.99
N GLU A 43 4.43 -11.04 -0.24
CA GLU A 43 5.10 -9.83 -0.70
C GLU A 43 4.72 -9.48 -2.15
N LEU A 44 5.12 -8.30 -2.61
CA LEU A 44 4.95 -7.90 -4.01
C LEU A 44 5.99 -8.60 -4.89
N SER A 45 5.55 -9.21 -5.98
CA SER A 45 6.41 -9.96 -6.92
C SER A 45 7.22 -9.07 -7.87
N LEU A 46 7.66 -7.89 -7.42
CA LEU A 46 8.48 -6.97 -8.22
C LEU A 46 9.96 -7.20 -7.92
N PRO A 47 10.81 -7.49 -8.92
CA PRO A 47 12.23 -7.75 -8.71
C PRO A 47 12.95 -6.67 -7.90
N GLU A 48 12.67 -5.40 -8.20
CA GLU A 48 13.24 -4.26 -7.48
C GLU A 48 12.90 -4.18 -5.98
N LEU A 49 11.91 -4.96 -5.52
CA LEU A 49 11.49 -5.04 -4.12
C LEU A 49 11.99 -6.28 -3.39
N TYR A 50 12.11 -7.44 -4.05
CA TYR A 50 12.52 -8.68 -3.38
C TYR A 50 14.01 -8.98 -3.52
N GLU A 51 14.71 -8.43 -4.51
CA GLU A 51 16.13 -8.75 -4.75
C GLU A 51 17.07 -8.29 -3.62
N ASP A 52 16.73 -7.20 -2.92
CA ASP A 52 17.50 -6.65 -1.81
C ASP A 52 16.70 -6.51 -0.50
N TRP A 53 15.60 -7.26 -0.38
CA TRP A 53 14.85 -7.42 0.85
C TRP A 53 15.01 -8.84 1.38
N ASN A 54 15.23 -8.98 2.69
CA ASN A 54 15.28 -10.27 3.35
C ASN A 54 14.40 -10.23 4.60
N TRP A 55 13.54 -11.23 4.74
CA TRP A 55 12.73 -11.41 5.94
C TRP A 55 13.55 -12.10 7.03
N GLU A 56 13.36 -11.67 8.27
CA GLU A 56 13.98 -12.20 9.50
C GLU A 56 13.33 -13.52 9.94
N GLU A 57 12.07 -13.74 9.61
CA GLU A 57 11.31 -14.94 9.98
C GLU A 57 10.37 -15.44 8.87
N LYS A 58 10.01 -16.73 8.93
CA LYS A 58 9.15 -17.39 7.92
C LYS A 58 7.72 -16.81 7.84
N TYR A 59 7.22 -16.28 8.96
CA TYR A 59 5.91 -15.66 9.08
C TYR A 59 6.06 -14.28 9.74
N PRO A 60 6.47 -13.22 9.01
CA PRO A 60 6.75 -11.89 9.54
C PRO A 60 5.66 -11.28 10.41
N GLY A 61 6.08 -10.65 11.50
CA GLY A 61 5.21 -9.87 12.37
C GLY A 61 4.89 -8.50 11.77
N ARG A 62 3.93 -7.80 12.38
CA ARG A 62 3.54 -6.44 11.96
C ARG A 62 4.74 -5.48 11.83
N GLU A 63 5.64 -5.45 12.82
CA GLU A 63 6.77 -4.52 12.81
C GLU A 63 7.72 -4.73 11.63
N GLU A 64 7.88 -5.97 11.19
CA GLU A 64 8.68 -6.29 10.01
C GLU A 64 7.96 -5.89 8.72
N LEU A 65 6.64 -6.09 8.66
CA LEU A 65 5.84 -5.59 7.53
C LEU A 65 5.81 -4.07 7.44
N ARG A 66 5.87 -3.35 8.56
CA ARG A 66 6.06 -1.89 8.56
C ARG A 66 7.38 -1.52 7.88
N ARG A 67 8.49 -2.20 8.22
CA ARG A 67 9.79 -2.02 7.56
C ARG A 67 9.75 -2.37 6.07
N TYR A 68 9.01 -3.42 5.68
CA TYR A 68 8.82 -3.76 4.27
C TYR A 68 8.09 -2.64 3.51
N PHE A 69 7.00 -2.08 4.05
CA PHE A 69 6.32 -0.96 3.40
C PHE A 69 7.16 0.32 3.34
N GLU A 70 8.04 0.56 4.32
CA GLU A 70 9.06 1.62 4.24
C GLU A 70 10.09 1.33 3.14
N HIS A 71 10.51 0.08 2.96
CA HIS A 71 11.36 -0.34 1.84
C HIS A 71 10.65 -0.09 0.50
N VAL A 72 9.38 -0.49 0.37
CA VAL A 72 8.57 -0.24 -0.83
C VAL A 72 8.49 1.26 -1.14
N GLU A 73 8.31 2.11 -0.13
CA GLU A 73 8.34 3.56 -0.31
C GLU A 73 9.68 4.05 -0.85
N ARG A 74 10.81 3.59 -0.27
CA ARG A 74 12.14 4.00 -0.75
C ARG A 74 12.39 3.60 -2.20
N LYS A 75 11.89 2.44 -2.63
CA LYS A 75 12.07 1.92 -3.99
C LYS A 75 11.15 2.58 -5.01
N LEU A 76 9.89 2.80 -4.64
CA LEU A 76 8.84 3.17 -5.61
C LEU A 76 8.33 4.61 -5.46
N GLY A 77 8.65 5.30 -4.36
CA GLY A 77 8.21 6.66 -4.06
C GLY A 77 6.70 6.82 -4.22
N VAL A 78 5.92 6.01 -3.49
CA VAL A 78 4.47 5.96 -3.62
C VAL A 78 3.78 7.05 -2.81
N LYS A 79 4.34 7.49 -1.67
CA LYS A 79 3.72 8.48 -0.78
C LYS A 79 3.39 9.80 -1.48
N LYS A 80 4.17 10.21 -2.50
CA LYS A 80 3.92 11.45 -3.25
C LYS A 80 2.57 11.49 -3.97
N ASP A 81 1.92 10.34 -4.22
CA ASP A 81 0.58 10.29 -4.82
C ASP A 81 -0.51 9.91 -3.82
N VAL A 82 -0.17 9.75 -2.55
CA VAL A 82 -1.13 9.42 -1.50
C VAL A 82 -1.56 10.69 -0.76
N ARG A 83 -2.87 10.91 -0.68
CA ARG A 83 -3.45 11.83 0.30
C ARG A 83 -3.84 11.04 1.55
N PHE A 84 -2.99 11.16 2.56
CA PHE A 84 -3.23 10.60 3.88
C PHE A 84 -4.27 11.40 4.67
N GLY A 85 -4.80 10.83 5.75
CA GLY A 85 -5.83 11.43 6.58
C GLY A 85 -7.13 11.71 5.84
N THR A 86 -7.34 11.08 4.68
CA THR A 86 -8.49 11.33 3.80
C THR A 86 -9.35 10.08 3.74
N ARG A 87 -10.43 10.08 4.51
CA ARG A 87 -11.44 9.02 4.45
C ARG A 87 -12.49 9.40 3.41
N VAL A 88 -12.54 8.64 2.32
CA VAL A 88 -13.66 8.69 1.39
C VAL A 88 -14.93 8.23 2.12
N VAL A 89 -15.97 9.05 2.07
CA VAL A 89 -17.29 8.84 2.70
C VAL A 89 -18.38 8.62 1.66
N GLY A 90 -18.13 8.97 0.39
CA GLY A 90 -19.09 8.80 -0.69
C GLY A 90 -18.44 8.72 -2.06
N ALA A 91 -19.17 8.14 -3.01
CA ALA A 91 -18.82 8.19 -4.42
C ALA A 91 -20.12 8.16 -5.23
N LYS A 92 -20.22 9.02 -6.24
CA LYS A 92 -21.33 9.06 -7.17
C LYS A 92 -20.78 9.05 -8.60
N TRP A 93 -21.39 8.23 -9.45
CA TRP A 93 -21.11 8.25 -10.87
C TRP A 93 -21.81 9.45 -11.53
N ASP A 94 -21.06 10.24 -12.28
CA ASP A 94 -21.57 11.29 -13.15
C ASP A 94 -21.66 10.74 -14.58
N GLU A 95 -22.89 10.49 -15.03
CA GLU A 95 -23.17 9.98 -16.38
C GLU A 95 -22.85 10.98 -17.49
N ALA A 96 -22.80 12.29 -17.20
CA ALA A 96 -22.51 13.29 -18.23
C ALA A 96 -21.01 13.36 -18.52
N GLU A 97 -20.19 13.33 -17.47
CA GLU A 97 -18.73 13.42 -17.59
C GLU A 97 -18.06 12.04 -17.71
N HIS A 98 -18.81 10.96 -17.48
CA HIS A 98 -18.30 9.59 -17.38
C HIS A 98 -17.17 9.45 -16.33
N GLU A 99 -17.34 10.12 -15.19
CA GLU A 99 -16.38 10.15 -14.10
C GLU A 99 -17.04 9.85 -12.75
N TRP A 100 -16.22 9.38 -11.80
CA TRP A 100 -16.65 9.26 -10.41
C TRP A 100 -16.36 10.55 -9.67
N VAL A 101 -17.39 11.15 -9.07
CA VAL A 101 -17.27 12.21 -8.07
C VAL A 101 -17.09 11.54 -6.71
N VAL A 102 -15.93 11.74 -6.10
CA VAL A 102 -15.54 11.12 -4.82
C VAL A 102 -15.54 12.17 -3.71
N GLU A 103 -16.16 11.84 -2.58
CA GLU A 103 -16.29 12.70 -1.38
C GLU A 103 -15.58 12.07 -0.19
#